data_AF-A0A2J8XHX9-F1
#
_entry.id   AF-A0A2J8XHX9-F1
#
_cell.length_a   1.000
_cell.length_b   1.000
_cell.length_c   1.000
_cell.angle_alpha   90.00
_cell.angle_beta   90.00
_cell.angle_gamma   90.00
#
_symmetry.space_group_name_H-M   'P 1'
#
loop_
_entity.id
_entity.type
_entity.pdbx_description
1 polymer ?
#
loop_
_entity_poly.entity_id
_entity_poly.type
_entity_poly.pdbx_seq_one_letter_code
_entity_poly.pdbx_strand_id
1 'polypeptide(L)'
;ENEILATLHAISSKNQIWRSYIGMGYYNCSVPQTILRNLLENSGWITQYTPYQPEVSQGRLESLLNYQTMVCDITGLDMANASLLDEGTAAAEALQLCYRHNKRRKFFVDPRCHPQTIAVVQTRAK
;
A
#
# COMPACT_ATOMS: atom_id res chain seq x y z
N GLU A 1 -18.11 -4.34 -25.08
CA GLU A 1 -18.11 -5.02 -23.76
C GLU A 1 -18.20 -6.53 -23.92
N ASN A 2 -19.15 -7.05 -24.71
CA ASN A 2 -19.31 -8.47 -25.05
C ASN A 2 -18.02 -9.26 -25.37
N GLU A 3 -17.01 -8.65 -26.01
CA GLU A 3 -15.77 -9.34 -26.41
C GLU A 3 -14.56 -8.99 -25.55
N ILE A 4 -14.62 -7.94 -24.72
CA ILE A 4 -13.43 -7.37 -24.05
C ILE A 4 -12.81 -8.35 -23.05
N LEU A 5 -13.66 -9.08 -22.32
CA LEU A 5 -13.20 -10.09 -21.36
C LEU A 5 -12.56 -11.28 -22.06
N ALA A 6 -13.06 -11.68 -23.23
CA ALA A 6 -12.46 -12.77 -24.01
C ALA A 6 -11.08 -12.36 -24.55
N THR A 7 -10.94 -11.14 -25.07
CA THR A 7 -9.65 -10.59 -25.50
C THR A 7 -8.65 -10.51 -24.35
N LEU A 8 -9.07 -10.00 -23.19
CA LEU A 8 -8.20 -9.91 -22.01
C LEU A 8 -7.84 -11.30 -21.48
N HIS A 9 -8.79 -12.24 -21.49
CA HIS A 9 -8.55 -13.61 -21.05
C HIS A 9 -7.46 -14.29 -21.89
N ALA A 10 -7.48 -14.13 -23.21
CA ALA A 10 -6.47 -14.68 -24.11
C ALA A 10 -5.04 -14.14 -23.88
N ILE A 11 -4.92 -12.94 -23.31
CA ILE A 11 -3.63 -12.37 -22.89
C ILE A 11 -3.26 -12.89 -21.50
N SER A 12 -4.19 -12.80 -20.54
CA SER A 12 -3.95 -13.17 -19.15
C SER A 12 -3.60 -14.66 -18.96
N SER A 13 -4.14 -15.55 -19.81
CA SER A 13 -3.87 -16.99 -19.77
C SER A 13 -2.43 -17.35 -20.18
N LYS A 14 -1.67 -16.40 -20.74
CA LYS A 14 -0.25 -16.55 -21.02
C LYS A 14 0.61 -16.42 -19.77
N ASN A 15 0.10 -15.78 -18.71
CA ASN A 15 0.79 -15.71 -17.42
C ASN A 15 0.73 -17.06 -16.72
N GLN A 16 1.80 -17.41 -16.00
CA GLN A 16 1.85 -18.65 -15.22
C GLN A 16 1.75 -18.31 -13.73
N ILE A 17 0.79 -18.92 -13.04
CA ILE A 17 0.58 -18.70 -11.60
C ILE A 17 1.39 -19.74 -10.83
N TRP A 18 2.55 -19.33 -10.34
CA TRP A 18 3.46 -20.20 -9.58
C TRP A 18 3.24 -20.03 -8.07
N ARG A 19 3.67 -21.04 -7.29
CA ARG A 19 3.88 -20.88 -5.86
C ARG A 19 5.19 -20.14 -5.64
N SER A 20 5.12 -18.82 -5.57
CA SER A 20 6.30 -17.96 -5.42
C SER A 20 6.66 -17.77 -3.95
N TYR A 21 7.87 -18.22 -3.59
CA TYR A 21 8.47 -18.00 -2.26
C TYR A 21 9.69 -17.06 -2.34
N ILE A 22 9.66 -16.12 -3.30
CA ILE A 22 10.73 -15.13 -3.52
C ILE A 22 10.84 -14.16 -2.32
N GLY A 23 9.71 -13.80 -1.72
CA GLY A 23 9.64 -12.83 -0.63
C GLY A 23 9.89 -11.42 -1.12
N MET A 24 10.93 -10.75 -0.60
CA MET A 24 11.32 -9.40 -0.99
C MET A 24 10.20 -8.36 -0.85
N GLY A 25 9.38 -8.46 0.20
CA GLY A 25 8.29 -7.52 0.49
C GLY A 25 6.93 -7.93 -0.08
N TYR A 26 6.86 -8.98 -0.91
CA TYR A 26 5.61 -9.50 -1.46
C TYR A 26 5.42 -10.97 -1.04
N TYR A 27 4.34 -11.22 -0.31
CA TYR A 27 4.02 -12.53 0.25
C TYR A 27 2.59 -12.89 -0.09
N ASN A 28 2.36 -14.11 -0.56
CA ASN A 28 1.01 -14.57 -0.86
C ASN A 28 0.16 -14.64 0.42
N CYS A 29 -1.13 -14.32 0.32
CA CYS A 29 -2.08 -14.40 1.43
C CYS A 29 -3.43 -14.93 0.96
N SER A 30 -4.18 -15.53 1.88
CA SER A 30 -5.56 -15.98 1.61
C SER A 30 -6.52 -14.81 1.79
N VAL A 31 -6.84 -14.12 0.69
CA VAL A 31 -7.82 -13.02 0.69
C VAL A 31 -9.20 -13.55 1.08
N PRO A 32 -9.84 -13.05 2.16
CA PRO A 32 -11.16 -13.51 2.55
C PRO A 32 -12.21 -13.19 1.48
N GLN A 33 -12.93 -14.21 1.00
CA GLN A 33 -13.90 -14.07 -0.09
C GLN A 33 -15.01 -13.06 0.21
N THR A 34 -15.39 -12.92 1.48
CA THR A 34 -16.40 -11.94 1.91
C THR A 34 -15.92 -10.50 1.71
N ILE A 35 -14.62 -10.23 1.88
CA ILE A 35 -14.04 -8.89 1.67
C ILE A 35 -13.88 -8.63 0.18
N LEU A 36 -13.36 -9.60 -0.58
CA LEU A 36 -13.21 -9.49 -2.03
C LEU A 36 -14.55 -9.15 -2.70
N ARG A 37 -15.60 -9.93 -2.41
CA ARG A 37 -16.91 -9.77 -3.05
C ARG A 37 -17.66 -8.51 -2.60
N ASN A 38 -17.64 -8.18 -1.30
CA ASN A 38 -18.51 -7.13 -0.75
C ASN A 38 -17.84 -5.75 -0.65
N LEU A 39 -16.52 -5.67 -0.79
CA LEU A 39 -15.75 -4.43 -0.76
C LEU A 39 -15.02 -4.18 -2.09
N LEU A 40 -14.14 -5.09 -2.52
CA LEU A 40 -13.28 -4.84 -3.70
C LEU A 40 -14.06 -4.83 -5.02
N GLU A 41 -15.02 -5.75 -5.18
CA GLU A 41 -15.86 -5.84 -6.39
C GLU A 41 -17.15 -5.01 -6.30
N ASN A 42 -17.35 -4.26 -5.20
CA ASN A 42 -18.58 -3.51 -4.96
C ASN A 42 -18.41 -2.03 -5.32
N SER A 43 -19.14 -1.58 -6.35
CA SER A 43 -19.13 -0.18 -6.79
C SER A 43 -19.46 0.83 -5.68
N GLY A 44 -20.24 0.45 -4.67
CA GLY A 44 -20.53 1.32 -3.52
C GLY A 44 -19.33 1.61 -2.61
N TRP A 45 -18.22 0.88 -2.77
CA TRP A 45 -16.96 1.07 -2.04
C TRP A 45 -15.85 1.68 -2.91
N ILE A 46 -15.83 1.41 -4.21
CA ILE A 46 -14.70 1.76 -5.09
C ILE A 46 -14.94 2.96 -6.02
N THR A 47 -16.16 3.49 -6.10
CA THR A 47 -16.46 4.60 -7.03
C THR A 47 -16.27 5.98 -6.42
N GLN A 48 -16.37 6.09 -5.09
CA GLN A 48 -16.15 7.32 -4.35
C GLN A 48 -14.67 7.73 -4.33
N TYR A 49 -14.44 9.05 -4.28
CA TYR A 49 -13.10 9.62 -4.16
C TYR A 49 -12.77 10.04 -2.72
N THR A 50 -11.70 10.82 -2.56
CA THR A 50 -11.24 11.37 -1.28
C THR A 50 -12.40 11.94 -0.45
N PRO A 51 -12.48 11.62 0.86
CA PRO A 51 -13.56 12.06 1.76
C PRO A 51 -13.46 13.55 2.13
N TYR A 52 -13.54 14.44 1.14
CA TYR A 52 -13.58 15.89 1.37
C TYR A 52 -14.89 16.37 2.03
N GLN A 53 -15.98 15.62 1.87
CA GLN A 53 -17.28 15.86 2.52
C GLN A 53 -17.50 14.79 3.59
N PRO A 54 -17.11 15.03 4.85
CA PRO A 54 -17.08 14.00 5.89
C PRO A 54 -18.46 13.46 6.24
N GLU A 55 -19.51 14.28 6.20
CA GLU A 55 -20.88 13.95 6.61
C GLU A 55 -21.47 12.80 5.78
N VAL A 56 -21.10 12.72 4.49
CA VAL A 56 -21.51 11.67 3.56
C VAL A 56 -20.43 10.61 3.33
N SER A 57 -19.39 10.61 4.17
CA SER A 57 -18.19 9.78 3.99
C SER A 57 -17.82 8.95 5.22
N GLN A 58 -18.64 8.97 6.27
CA GLN A 58 -18.34 8.36 7.57
C GLN A 58 -17.94 6.88 7.46
N GLY A 59 -18.59 6.08 6.62
CA GLY A 59 -18.26 4.64 6.49
C GLY A 59 -16.81 4.35 6.10
N ARG A 60 -16.24 5.08 5.12
CA ARG A 60 -14.83 4.88 4.74
C ARG A 60 -13.86 5.58 5.69
N LEU A 61 -14.27 6.69 6.30
CA LEU A 61 -13.46 7.36 7.32
C LEU A 61 -13.27 6.47 8.55
N GLU A 62 -14.34 5.79 8.99
CA GLU A 62 -14.28 4.80 10.08
C GLU A 62 -13.37 3.62 9.70
N SER A 63 -13.49 3.07 8.49
CA SER A 63 -12.60 2.01 8.04
C SER A 63 -11.13 2.44 7.98
N LEU A 64 -10.85 3.69 7.61
CA LEU A 64 -9.48 4.24 7.61
C LEU A 64 -8.96 4.48 9.03
N LEU A 65 -9.84 4.87 9.95
CA LEU A 65 -9.49 4.96 11.37
C LEU A 65 -9.13 3.59 11.94
N ASN A 66 -9.91 2.56 11.61
CA ASN A 66 -9.60 1.17 11.97
C ASN A 66 -8.24 0.72 11.43
N TYR A 67 -7.89 1.11 10.20
CA TYR A 67 -6.54 0.88 9.65
C TYR A 67 -5.46 1.57 10.46
N GLN A 68 -5.64 2.85 10.82
CA GLN A 68 -4.68 3.59 11.64
C GLN A 68 -4.49 2.93 13.01
N THR A 69 -5.59 2.57 13.68
CA THR A 69 -5.55 1.86 14.96
C THR A 69 -4.82 0.53 14.85
N MET A 70 -5.12 -0.28 13.83
CA MET A 70 -4.42 -1.54 13.59
C MET A 70 -2.90 -1.34 13.40
N VAL A 71 -2.48 -0.32 12.65
CA VAL A 71 -1.06 -0.02 12.46
C VAL A 71 -0.41 0.43 13.78
N CYS A 72 -1.06 1.32 14.55
CA CYS A 72 -0.55 1.74 15.85
C CYS A 72 -0.40 0.56 16.81
N ASP A 73 -1.43 -0.30 16.91
CA ASP A 73 -1.43 -1.45 17.83
C ASP A 73 -0.32 -2.46 17.48
N ILE A 74 -0.08 -2.73 16.20
CA ILE A 74 0.94 -3.68 15.75
C ILE A 74 2.35 -3.10 15.89
N THR A 75 2.54 -1.81 15.58
CA THR A 75 3.86 -1.16 15.59
C THR A 75 4.26 -0.61 16.95
N GLY A 76 3.31 -0.39 17.85
CA GLY A 76 3.51 0.25 19.15
C GLY A 76 3.82 1.75 19.07
N LEU A 77 3.51 2.41 17.93
CA LEU A 77 3.72 3.84 17.73
C LEU A 77 2.43 4.64 18.00
N ASP A 78 2.60 5.90 18.40
CA ASP A 78 1.49 6.75 18.85
C ASP A 78 0.45 7.05 17.75
N MET A 79 0.90 7.25 16.51
CA MET A 79 0.04 7.66 15.39
C MET A 79 0.47 7.05 14.06
N ALA A 80 -0.52 6.73 13.23
CA ALA A 80 -0.34 6.29 11.85
C ALA A 80 -1.16 7.16 10.90
N ASN A 81 -0.75 7.26 9.63
CA ASN A 81 -1.52 7.95 8.60
C ASN A 81 -2.51 7.00 7.89
N ALA A 82 -3.33 7.54 6.98
CA ALA A 82 -4.32 6.78 6.21
C ALA A 82 -3.73 6.15 4.92
N SER A 83 -2.54 5.52 5.01
CA SER A 83 -1.74 4.88 3.94
C SER A 83 -0.75 5.79 3.17
N LEU A 84 0.24 5.13 2.54
CA LEU A 84 1.17 5.65 1.53
C LEU A 84 1.17 4.69 0.33
N LEU A 85 1.93 5.01 -0.72
CA LEU A 85 1.89 4.28 -2.00
C LEU A 85 2.46 2.85 -1.89
N ASP A 86 3.68 2.72 -1.36
CA ASP A 86 4.37 1.44 -1.20
C ASP A 86 5.46 1.54 -0.10
N GLU A 87 6.09 0.41 0.23
CA GLU A 87 7.14 0.34 1.27
C GLU A 87 8.35 1.24 0.96
N GLY A 88 8.82 1.25 -0.29
CA GLY A 88 10.02 1.99 -0.69
C GLY A 88 9.83 3.51 -0.61
N THR A 89 8.68 3.99 -1.07
CA THR A 89 8.28 5.39 -0.99
C THR A 89 7.96 5.81 0.44
N ALA A 90 7.36 4.93 1.25
CA ALA A 90 7.17 5.18 2.68
C ALA A 90 8.51 5.34 3.42
N ALA A 91 9.50 4.48 3.12
CA ALA A 91 10.86 4.62 3.67
C ALA A 91 11.53 5.93 3.23
N ALA A 92 11.30 6.37 1.99
CA ALA A 92 11.81 7.65 1.51
C ALA A 92 11.11 8.85 2.18
N GLU A 93 9.81 8.78 2.45
CA GLU A 93 9.10 9.80 3.24
C GLU A 93 9.63 9.87 4.67
N ALA A 94 9.98 8.73 5.28
CA ALA A 94 10.63 8.71 6.58
C ALA A 94 12.01 9.40 6.55
N LEU A 95 12.82 9.17 5.51
CA LEU A 95 14.07 9.92 5.29
C LEU A 95 13.82 11.43 5.22
N GLN A 96 12.80 11.86 4.46
CA GLN A 96 12.47 13.27 4.33
C GLN A 96 11.92 13.87 5.63
N LEU A 97 11.13 13.12 6.40
CA LEU A 97 10.64 13.53 7.71
C LEU A 97 11.81 13.76 8.67
N CYS A 98 12.75 12.83 8.74
CA CYS A 98 13.99 12.97 9.52
C CYS A 98 14.78 14.22 9.10
N TYR A 99 14.96 14.44 7.80
CA TYR A 99 15.62 15.64 7.29
C TYR A 99 14.87 16.93 7.66
N ARG A 100 13.53 16.95 7.53
CA ARG A 100 12.71 18.11 7.93
C ARG A 100 12.85 18.42 9.41
N HIS A 101 12.94 17.39 10.26
CA HIS A 101 13.05 17.50 11.70
C HIS A 101 14.43 18.02 12.17
N ASN A 102 15.53 17.50 11.63
CA ASN A 102 16.89 17.79 12.16
C ASN A 102 17.88 18.43 11.17
N LYS A 103 17.52 18.58 9.90
CA LYS A 103 18.34 19.18 8.81
C LYS A 103 19.69 18.51 8.53
N ARG A 104 19.94 17.32 9.08
CA ARG A 104 21.20 16.57 8.84
C ARG A 104 21.20 16.00 7.42
N ARG A 105 22.35 16.08 6.75
CA ARG A 105 22.50 15.71 5.31
C ARG A 105 22.92 14.26 5.04
N LYS A 106 23.07 13.44 6.09
CA LYS A 106 23.47 12.03 5.96
C LYS A 106 22.39 11.17 6.60
N PHE A 107 21.99 10.12 5.87
CA PHE A 107 21.03 9.11 6.32
C PHE A 107 21.66 7.73 6.10
N PHE A 108 21.54 6.86 7.09
CA PHE A 108 22.07 5.49 7.01
C PHE A 108 20.96 4.54 6.57
N VAL A 109 21.26 3.68 5.60
CA VAL A 109 20.37 2.61 5.13
C VAL A 109 21.11 1.29 5.32
N ASP A 110 20.49 0.34 6.05
CA ASP A 110 21.08 -0.98 6.25
C ASP A 110 21.10 -1.75 4.92
N PRO A 111 22.22 -2.37 4.53
CA PRO A 111 22.31 -3.13 3.29
C PRO A 111 21.40 -4.38 3.25
N ARG A 112 20.84 -4.80 4.39
CA ARG A 112 19.89 -5.92 4.50
C ARG A 112 18.45 -5.53 4.19
N CYS A 113 18.15 -4.25 4.00
CA CYS A 113 16.86 -3.80 3.51
C CYS A 113 16.59 -4.38 2.11
N HIS A 114 15.32 -4.43 1.72
CA HIS A 114 14.97 -4.88 0.37
C HIS A 114 15.64 -4.00 -0.69
N PRO A 115 16.20 -4.59 -1.77
CA PRO A 115 17.01 -3.86 -2.74
C PRO A 115 16.21 -2.76 -3.45
N GLN A 116 14.92 -2.98 -3.71
CA GLN A 116 14.04 -1.95 -4.27
C GLN A 116 13.81 -0.78 -3.31
N THR A 117 13.71 -1.05 -1.99
CA THR A 117 13.58 0.00 -0.96
C THR A 117 14.84 0.86 -0.93
N ILE A 118 16.03 0.22 -0.94
CA ILE A 118 17.32 0.93 -1.01
C ILE A 118 17.39 1.81 -2.26
N ALA A 119 17.00 1.28 -3.43
CA ALA A 119 17.04 2.01 -4.69
C ALA A 119 16.12 3.25 -4.68
N VAL A 120 14.90 3.14 -4.14
CA VAL A 120 13.97 4.28 -4.03
C VAL A 120 14.50 5.33 -3.07
N VAL A 121 14.99 4.94 -1.90
CA VAL A 121 15.57 5.87 -0.91
C VAL A 121 16.79 6.59 -1.49
N GLN A 122 17.70 5.88 -2.15
CA GLN A 122 18.85 6.47 -2.82
C GLN A 122 18.44 7.46 -3.92
N THR A 123 17.38 7.14 -4.67
CA THR A 123 16.85 8.03 -5.71
C THR A 123 16.30 9.32 -5.13
N ARG A 124 15.64 9.25 -3.96
CA ARG A 124 15.06 10.41 -3.27
C ARG A 124 16.05 11.23 -2.45
N ALA A 125 17.21 10.66 -2.12
CA ALA A 125 18.26 11.33 -1.38
C ALA A 125 19.18 12.19 -2.27
N LYS A 126 19.10 12.02 -3.61
CA LYS A 126 19.74 12.91 -4.58
C LYS A 126 19.04 14.27 -4.63
#